data_AF-A0A9W6AWS7-F1
#
_entry.id   AF-A0A9W6AWS7-F1
#
_cell.length_a   1.000
_cell.length_b   1.000
_cell.length_c   1.000
_cell.angle_alpha   90.00
_cell.angle_beta   90.00
_cell.angle_gamma   90.00
#
_symmetry.space_group_name_H-M   'P 1'
#
loop_
_entity.id
_entity.type
_entity.pdbx_description
1 polymer ?
#
loop_
_entity_poly.entity_id
_entity_poly.type
_entity_poly.pdbx_seq_one_letter_code
_entity_poly.pdbx_strand_id
1 'polypeptide(L)'
;MQDLLALAERHHAASLRHIQATMQKARGYDNVLANAALMVLYASASHSIRVHLAATAKLRGQRLPTELLPQHSQWITFTRAAHTASSAILNDIVNATAAGSTVDSGPESHPTMSSPLSPQDGPSPTTKRLFLPLVASTCDRALRSLRRRAERTTAVLLQAPASCSAIDQRRVHALLETITILESCALAALSPRASDKGKMMSATSPNTQHTVDFEGSCAVSPWVARYMISVTSMEAPQILRRIIMSFLNKAPTEFLNIVQSVLDSPSAKARKENTTLPMSSGTKALLTLTSIHALTMDIFAHWLVLVMLLDGVWWIRDIGQWELSRVISMMKTHNVISQLADTNERWWPESMYLVKRELTPDS
;
A
#
# COMPACT_ATOMS: atom_id res chain seq x y z
N MET A 1 -1.07 26.85 1.92
CA MET A 1 -1.09 25.40 1.63
C MET A 1 0.00 24.99 0.64
N GLN A 2 0.13 25.67 -0.50
CA GLN A 2 1.24 25.49 -1.45
C GLN A 2 2.62 25.63 -0.77
N ASP A 3 2.83 26.72 -0.03
CA ASP A 3 4.10 26.97 0.68
C ASP A 3 4.43 25.89 1.71
N LEU A 4 3.41 25.33 2.36
CA LEU A 4 3.58 24.26 3.35
C LEU A 4 4.00 22.95 2.68
N LEU A 5 3.38 22.58 1.55
CA LEU A 5 3.78 21.40 0.78
C LEU A 5 5.18 21.58 0.20
N ALA A 6 5.50 22.76 -0.35
CA ALA A 6 6.83 23.07 -0.87
C ALA A 6 7.91 23.09 0.24
N LEU A 7 7.58 23.57 1.43
CA LEU A 7 8.46 23.49 2.61
C LEU A 7 8.69 22.02 3.00
N ALA A 8 7.62 21.23 3.08
CA ALA A 8 7.71 19.82 3.44
C ALA A 8 8.53 19.01 2.40
N GLU A 9 8.35 19.28 1.10
CA GLU A 9 9.17 18.70 0.03
C GLU A 9 10.65 19.06 0.15
N ARG A 10 10.97 20.33 0.46
CA ARG A 10 12.36 20.76 0.70
C ARG A 10 13.00 20.04 1.88
N HIS A 11 12.29 19.92 3.00
CA HIS A 11 12.77 19.17 4.17
C HIS A 11 12.91 17.68 3.87
N HIS A 12 11.96 17.10 3.14
CA HIS A 12 12.04 15.71 2.70
C HIS A 12 13.29 15.48 1.84
N ALA A 13 13.51 16.31 0.81
CA ALA A 13 14.67 16.21 -0.07
C ALA A 13 16.00 16.43 0.68
N ALA A 14 16.02 17.34 1.66
CA ALA A 14 17.18 17.57 2.51
C ALA A 14 17.48 16.35 3.41
N SER A 15 16.46 15.75 4.02
CA SER A 15 16.60 14.53 4.83
C SER A 15 17.13 13.36 3.98
N LEU A 16 16.60 13.18 2.77
CA LEU A 16 17.06 12.13 1.85
C LEU A 16 18.53 12.29 1.48
N ARG A 17 18.96 13.52 1.14
CA ARG A 17 20.37 13.83 0.85
C ARG A 17 21.27 13.58 2.05
N HIS A 18 20.81 13.96 3.24
CA HIS A 18 21.57 13.74 4.48
C HIS A 18 21.78 12.23 4.73
N ILE A 19 20.74 11.42 4.53
CA ILE A 19 20.84 9.97 4.75
C ILE A 19 21.68 9.28 3.70
N GLN A 20 21.57 9.67 2.43
CA GLN A 20 22.46 9.16 1.38
C GLN A 20 23.93 9.41 1.73
N ALA A 21 24.26 10.59 2.30
CA ALA A 21 25.61 10.90 2.75
C ALA A 21 26.02 10.13 4.02
N THR A 22 25.09 9.91 4.96
CA THR A 22 25.34 9.18 6.21
C THR A 22 25.48 7.67 5.99
N MET A 23 24.74 7.08 5.05
CA MET A 23 24.86 5.66 4.68
C MET A 23 26.26 5.29 4.19
N GLN A 24 27.00 6.25 3.62
CA GLN A 24 28.39 6.03 3.18
C GLN A 24 29.42 6.10 4.31
N LYS A 25 29.03 6.56 5.51
CA LYS A 25 29.96 6.94 6.59
C LYS A 25 29.72 6.21 7.93
N ALA A 26 28.58 5.58 8.15
CA ALA A 26 28.15 5.18 9.50
C ALA A 26 28.35 3.69 9.84
N ARG A 27 28.84 3.45 11.08
CA ARG A 27 28.85 2.15 11.78
C ARG A 27 27.52 1.83 12.51
N GLY A 28 26.38 2.37 12.05
CA GLY A 28 25.06 2.10 12.63
C GLY A 28 23.91 2.58 11.75
N TYR A 29 22.82 1.81 11.70
CA TYR A 29 21.70 2.06 10.78
C TYR A 29 20.47 2.70 11.44
N ASP A 30 20.54 3.07 12.72
CA ASP A 30 19.39 3.61 13.49
C ASP A 30 18.74 4.82 12.81
N ASN A 31 19.54 5.80 12.43
CA ASN A 31 19.07 7.03 11.79
C ASN A 31 18.47 6.75 10.39
N VAL A 32 19.02 5.76 9.69
CA VAL A 32 18.55 5.35 8.35
C VAL A 32 17.18 4.68 8.46
N LEU A 33 17.03 3.76 9.41
CA LEU A 33 15.80 3.03 9.68
C LEU A 33 14.70 3.93 10.22
N ALA A 34 14.99 4.74 11.24
CA ALA A 34 14.03 5.69 11.80
C ALA A 34 13.51 6.66 10.73
N ASN A 35 14.39 7.17 9.87
CA ASN A 35 13.95 8.02 8.77
C ASN A 35 13.17 7.25 7.69
N ALA A 36 13.53 6.00 7.37
CA ALA A 36 12.76 5.19 6.42
C ALA A 36 11.30 5.05 6.87
N ALA A 37 11.03 4.86 8.17
CA ALA A 37 9.67 4.87 8.70
C ALA A 37 8.99 6.23 8.53
N LEU A 38 9.65 7.33 8.91
CA LEU A 38 9.12 8.69 8.74
C LEU A 38 8.83 9.02 7.28
N MET A 39 9.61 8.46 6.35
CA MET A 39 9.42 8.63 4.93
C MET A 39 8.11 8.05 4.41
N VAL A 40 7.73 6.85 4.88
CA VAL A 40 6.43 6.27 4.55
C VAL A 40 5.31 7.17 5.04
N LEU A 41 5.42 7.69 6.27
CA LEU A 41 4.41 8.56 6.86
C LEU A 41 4.27 9.86 6.09
N TYR A 42 5.39 10.49 5.73
CA TYR A 42 5.40 11.69 4.90
C TYR A 42 4.75 11.43 3.53
N ALA A 43 5.14 10.36 2.85
CA ALA A 43 4.61 10.02 1.53
C ALA A 43 3.09 9.77 1.56
N SER A 44 2.61 8.99 2.52
CA SER A 44 1.17 8.74 2.70
C SER A 44 0.40 10.01 3.06
N ALA A 45 0.89 10.81 4.02
CA ALA A 45 0.24 12.04 4.45
C ALA A 45 0.20 13.10 3.34
N SER A 46 1.32 13.30 2.64
CA SER A 46 1.40 14.21 1.49
C SER A 46 0.42 13.81 0.39
N HIS A 47 0.33 12.51 0.08
CA HIS A 47 -0.64 12.00 -0.88
C HIS A 47 -2.08 12.23 -0.43
N SER A 48 -2.41 11.90 0.82
CA SER A 48 -3.73 12.13 1.42
C SER A 48 -4.16 13.60 1.34
N ILE A 49 -3.26 14.53 1.67
CA ILE A 49 -3.52 15.98 1.56
C ILE A 49 -3.80 16.39 0.11
N ARG A 50 -3.00 15.91 -0.84
CA ARG A 50 -3.21 16.22 -2.27
C ARG A 50 -4.53 15.66 -2.77
N VAL A 51 -4.92 14.47 -2.32
CA VAL A 51 -6.20 13.85 -2.64
C VAL A 51 -7.34 14.72 -2.13
N HIS A 52 -7.27 15.14 -0.87
CA HIS A 52 -8.26 16.01 -0.26
C HIS A 52 -8.38 17.36 -1.01
N LEU A 53 -7.25 17.97 -1.37
CA LEU A 53 -7.23 19.19 -2.17
C LEU A 53 -7.88 18.97 -3.54
N ALA A 54 -7.54 17.89 -4.24
CA ALA A 54 -8.08 17.59 -5.56
C ALA A 54 -9.58 17.29 -5.54
N ALA A 55 -10.06 16.58 -4.53
CA ALA A 55 -11.49 16.36 -4.31
C ALA A 55 -12.23 17.68 -4.06
N THR A 56 -11.70 18.52 -3.16
CA THR A 56 -12.29 19.83 -2.81
C THR A 56 -12.32 20.78 -4.01
N ALA A 57 -11.25 20.84 -4.79
CA ALA A 57 -11.19 21.69 -5.98
C ALA A 57 -12.20 21.22 -7.05
N LYS A 58 -12.35 19.90 -7.23
CA LYS A 58 -13.35 19.34 -8.14
C LYS A 58 -14.78 19.71 -7.73
N LEU A 59 -15.11 19.65 -6.44
CA LEU A 59 -16.41 20.06 -5.91
C LEU A 59 -16.68 21.55 -6.14
N ARG A 60 -15.65 22.39 -6.01
CA ARG A 60 -15.73 23.85 -6.21
C ARG A 60 -15.58 24.29 -7.67
N GLY A 61 -15.42 23.36 -8.61
CA GLY A 61 -15.17 23.68 -10.03
C GLY A 61 -13.83 24.39 -10.30
N GLN A 62 -12.88 24.32 -9.37
CA GLN A 62 -11.57 24.98 -9.47
C GLN A 62 -10.52 24.06 -10.09
N ARG A 63 -9.62 24.63 -10.89
CA ARG A 63 -8.45 23.91 -11.44
C ARG A 63 -7.27 24.08 -10.49
N LEU A 64 -6.72 22.97 -10.01
CA LEU A 64 -5.48 22.97 -9.24
C LEU A 64 -4.26 22.96 -10.16
N PRO A 65 -3.15 23.62 -9.77
CA PRO A 65 -1.84 23.42 -10.37
C PRO A 65 -1.44 21.95 -10.36
N THR A 66 -0.70 21.52 -11.40
CA THR A 66 -0.29 20.12 -11.58
C THR A 66 0.58 19.62 -10.43
N GLU A 67 1.32 20.54 -9.80
CA GLU A 67 2.20 20.29 -8.67
C GLU A 67 1.42 19.95 -7.39
N LEU A 68 0.13 20.25 -7.31
CA LEU A 68 -0.72 19.95 -6.15
C LEU A 68 -1.64 18.76 -6.36
N LEU A 69 -1.72 18.27 -7.60
CA LEU A 69 -2.45 17.04 -7.87
C LEU A 69 -1.73 15.87 -7.19
N PRO A 70 -2.48 14.84 -6.75
CA PRO A 70 -1.89 13.59 -6.29
C PRO A 70 -1.08 12.99 -7.44
N GLN A 71 0.24 13.12 -7.37
CA GLN A 71 1.12 12.54 -8.37
C GLN A 71 1.20 11.03 -8.14
N HIS A 72 1.21 10.30 -9.26
CA HIS A 72 1.03 8.86 -9.39
C HIS A 72 1.81 8.03 -8.35
N SER A 73 1.21 6.91 -7.88
CA SER A 73 1.74 5.76 -7.08
C SER A 73 2.94 5.92 -6.13
N GLN A 74 3.41 7.14 -5.85
CA GLN A 74 4.62 7.41 -5.07
C GLN A 74 4.50 6.83 -3.67
N TRP A 75 3.31 6.91 -3.08
CA TRP A 75 3.04 6.32 -1.77
C TRP A 75 3.23 4.79 -1.76
N ILE A 76 2.96 4.09 -2.86
CA ILE A 76 3.22 2.64 -3.02
C ILE A 76 4.73 2.40 -3.07
N THR A 77 5.44 3.16 -3.92
CA THR A 77 6.90 3.05 -4.08
C THR A 77 7.63 3.36 -2.78
N PHE A 78 7.26 4.43 -2.07
CA PHE A 78 7.86 4.80 -0.79
C PHE A 78 7.60 3.76 0.30
N THR A 79 6.38 3.22 0.38
CA THR A 79 6.05 2.15 1.32
C THR A 79 6.92 0.92 1.06
N ARG A 80 7.05 0.51 -0.22
CA ARG A 80 7.87 -0.64 -0.59
C ARG A 80 9.36 -0.41 -0.39
N ALA A 81 9.89 0.75 -0.80
CA ALA A 81 11.30 1.08 -0.65
C ALA A 81 11.73 1.06 0.82
N ALA A 82 10.90 1.62 1.71
CA ALA A 82 11.14 1.58 3.14
C ALA A 82 11.10 0.16 3.70
N HIS A 83 10.13 -0.66 3.28
CA HIS A 83 10.07 -2.07 3.67
C HIS A 83 11.32 -2.85 3.20
N THR A 84 11.69 -2.75 1.93
CA THR A 84 12.88 -3.43 1.37
C THR A 84 14.16 -3.00 2.08
N ALA A 85 14.36 -1.70 2.31
CA ALA A 85 15.53 -1.20 3.03
C ALA A 85 15.59 -1.74 4.47
N SER A 86 14.44 -1.75 5.16
CA SER A 86 14.37 -2.22 6.54
C SER A 86 14.62 -3.72 6.66
N SER A 87 14.00 -4.51 5.78
CA SER A 87 14.17 -5.97 5.77
C SER A 87 15.59 -6.37 5.38
N ALA A 88 16.23 -5.67 4.44
CA ALA A 88 17.62 -5.94 4.06
C ALA A 88 18.58 -5.70 5.23
N ILE A 89 18.45 -4.56 5.92
CA ILE A 89 19.28 -4.23 7.09
C ILE A 89 19.03 -5.22 8.23
N LEU A 90 17.77 -5.55 8.53
CA LEU A 90 17.44 -6.49 9.60
C LEU A 90 17.94 -7.91 9.31
N ASN A 91 17.85 -8.37 8.07
CA ASN A 91 18.37 -9.68 7.68
C ASN A 91 19.90 -9.75 7.73
N ASP A 92 20.59 -8.67 7.33
CA ASP A 92 22.05 -8.58 7.43
C ASP A 92 22.54 -8.72 8.89
N ILE A 93 21.81 -8.07 9.82
CA ILE A 93 22.09 -8.16 11.26
C ILE A 93 21.84 -9.57 11.79
N VAL A 94 20.71 -10.21 11.44
CA VAL A 94 20.40 -11.58 11.88
C VAL A 94 21.46 -12.56 11.38
N ASN A 95 21.87 -12.45 10.12
CA ASN A 95 22.90 -13.30 9.54
C ASN A 95 24.27 -13.09 10.18
N ALA A 96 24.63 -11.85 10.55
CA ALA A 96 25.85 -11.55 11.28
C ALA A 96 25.86 -12.16 12.70
N THR A 97 24.71 -12.18 13.38
CA THR A 97 24.59 -12.76 14.74
C THR A 97 24.60 -14.30 14.78
N ALA A 98 24.16 -14.98 13.72
CA ALA A 98 24.14 -16.44 13.66
C ALA A 98 25.55 -17.07 13.55
N ALA A 99 26.57 -16.27 13.20
CA ALA A 99 27.94 -16.73 12.98
C ALA A 99 28.85 -16.69 14.24
N GLY A 100 28.35 -16.20 15.39
CA GLY A 100 29.14 -16.19 16.63
C GLY A 100 28.25 -16.22 17.86
N SER A 101 28.38 -17.26 18.69
CA SER A 101 27.78 -17.24 20.03
C SER A 101 28.51 -18.11 21.05
N THR A 102 28.85 -17.50 22.19
CA THR A 102 28.73 -18.03 23.56
C THR A 102 28.31 -16.86 24.48
N VAL A 103 27.49 -17.15 25.50
CA VAL A 103 26.52 -16.24 26.17
C VAL A 103 26.87 -16.02 27.65
N ASP A 104 26.57 -14.85 28.23
CA ASP A 104 26.14 -14.71 29.64
C ASP A 104 25.22 -13.48 29.88
N SER A 105 24.40 -13.49 30.95
CA SER A 105 23.11 -12.77 31.07
C SER A 105 23.02 -11.80 32.27
N GLY A 106 22.31 -10.67 32.13
CA GLY A 106 21.86 -9.80 33.24
C GLY A 106 20.70 -8.85 32.88
N PRO A 107 19.78 -8.46 33.81
CA PRO A 107 18.54 -7.77 33.45
C PRO A 107 18.50 -6.29 33.87
N GLU A 108 18.03 -5.40 32.99
CA GLU A 108 17.53 -4.06 33.39
C GLU A 108 16.25 -3.68 32.65
N SER A 109 15.30 -3.10 33.40
CA SER A 109 13.95 -2.74 32.98
C SER A 109 13.79 -1.22 32.88
N HIS A 110 13.25 -0.72 31.77
CA HIS A 110 12.90 0.69 31.59
C HIS A 110 11.42 0.92 31.27
N PRO A 111 10.88 2.11 31.62
CA PRO A 111 9.47 2.30 31.88
C PRO A 111 8.65 2.60 30.62
N THR A 112 7.43 2.08 30.62
CA THR A 112 6.43 2.26 29.56
C THR A 112 5.83 3.67 29.64
N MET A 113 6.17 4.56 28.69
CA MET A 113 5.46 5.83 28.53
C MET A 113 4.10 5.60 27.88
N SER A 114 3.05 5.77 28.67
CA SER A 114 1.66 5.89 28.21
C SER A 114 1.44 7.27 27.58
N SER A 115 1.31 7.33 26.25
CA SER A 115 1.00 8.57 25.51
C SER A 115 -0.50 8.68 25.20
N PRO A 116 -1.13 9.87 25.26
CA PRO A 116 -2.59 10.07 25.20
C PRO A 116 -3.15 10.27 23.78
N LEU A 117 -2.35 10.10 22.73
CA LEU A 117 -2.81 10.21 21.34
C LEU A 117 -3.07 8.81 20.79
N SER A 118 -4.28 8.27 20.99
CA SER A 118 -4.64 7.00 20.33
C SER A 118 -4.71 7.26 18.82
N PRO A 119 -3.73 6.77 18.01
CA PRO A 119 -3.80 6.92 16.58
C PRO A 119 -4.99 6.06 16.13
N GLN A 120 -5.97 6.65 15.43
CA GLN A 120 -7.04 5.83 14.88
C GLN A 120 -6.42 4.77 13.97
N ASP A 121 -6.57 3.52 14.36
CA ASP A 121 -5.82 2.38 13.83
C ASP A 121 -6.60 1.60 12.75
N GLY A 122 -7.71 2.17 12.27
CA GLY A 122 -8.61 1.53 11.31
C GLY A 122 -9.79 2.41 10.87
N PRO A 123 -11.04 1.90 10.89
CA PRO A 123 -12.17 2.56 10.26
C PRO A 123 -12.71 3.73 11.09
N SER A 124 -13.21 4.75 10.41
CA SER A 124 -14.05 5.77 11.03
C SER A 124 -15.30 5.14 11.67
N PRO A 125 -15.97 5.81 12.63
CA PRO A 125 -17.18 5.27 13.26
C PRO A 125 -18.26 4.85 12.25
N THR A 126 -18.50 5.67 11.22
CA THR A 126 -19.45 5.38 10.14
C THR A 126 -19.04 4.14 9.35
N THR A 127 -17.77 4.04 8.98
CA THR A 127 -17.23 2.88 8.25
C THR A 127 -17.29 1.61 9.06
N LYS A 128 -16.94 1.68 10.34
CA LYS A 128 -17.02 0.54 11.26
C LYS A 128 -18.44 0.00 11.36
N ARG A 129 -19.44 0.88 11.41
CA ARG A 129 -20.85 0.51 11.59
C ARG A 129 -21.54 0.05 10.31
N LEU A 130 -21.28 0.70 9.18
CA LEU A 130 -22.07 0.53 7.96
C LEU A 130 -21.30 -0.19 6.85
N PHE A 131 -20.06 0.22 6.60
CA PHE A 131 -19.29 -0.27 5.44
C PHE A 131 -18.54 -1.57 5.74
N LEU A 132 -17.92 -1.69 6.91
CA LEU A 132 -17.16 -2.87 7.31
C LEU A 132 -18.01 -4.16 7.31
N PRO A 133 -19.24 -4.21 7.86
CA PRO A 133 -20.07 -5.41 7.80
C PRO A 133 -20.44 -5.81 6.37
N LEU A 134 -20.70 -4.83 5.50
CA LEU A 134 -20.99 -5.07 4.09
C LEU A 134 -19.79 -5.68 3.37
N VAL A 135 -18.60 -5.12 3.56
CA VAL A 135 -17.36 -5.68 3.01
C VAL A 135 -17.14 -7.09 3.56
N ALA A 136 -17.25 -7.30 4.87
CA ALA A 136 -17.09 -8.62 5.50
C ALA A 136 -18.03 -9.68 4.92
N SER A 137 -19.30 -9.32 4.69
CA SER A 137 -20.32 -10.26 4.15
C SER A 137 -20.15 -10.58 2.66
N THR A 138 -19.48 -9.73 1.89
CA THR A 138 -19.39 -9.87 0.42
C THR A 138 -17.97 -10.20 -0.09
N CYS A 139 -16.95 -9.99 0.72
CA CYS A 139 -15.55 -10.11 0.33
C CYS A 139 -15.17 -11.54 -0.10
N ASP A 140 -15.63 -12.58 0.60
CA ASP A 140 -15.33 -13.97 0.24
C ASP A 140 -15.83 -14.32 -1.17
N ARG A 141 -17.09 -14.00 -1.48
CA ARG A 141 -17.65 -14.20 -2.82
C ARG A 141 -16.87 -13.40 -3.87
N ALA A 142 -16.51 -12.17 -3.56
CA ALA A 142 -15.76 -11.30 -4.46
C ALA A 142 -14.37 -11.88 -4.77
N LEU A 143 -13.64 -12.35 -3.76
CA LEU A 143 -12.32 -12.96 -3.91
C LEU A 143 -12.37 -14.28 -4.67
N ARG A 144 -13.36 -15.15 -4.40
CA ARG A 144 -13.59 -16.36 -5.22
C ARG A 144 -13.90 -16.02 -6.68
N SER A 145 -14.65 -14.95 -6.92
CA SER A 145 -14.93 -14.46 -8.27
C SER A 145 -13.65 -13.96 -8.95
N LEU A 146 -12.82 -13.18 -8.25
CA LEU A 146 -11.51 -12.72 -8.71
C LEU A 146 -10.57 -13.90 -9.03
N ARG A 147 -10.45 -14.89 -8.15
CA ARG A 147 -9.62 -16.08 -8.38
C ARG A 147 -10.06 -16.83 -9.63
N ARG A 148 -11.35 -17.09 -9.80
CA ARG A 148 -11.87 -17.76 -11.02
C ARG A 148 -11.55 -16.98 -12.29
N ARG A 149 -11.68 -15.64 -12.28
CA ARG A 149 -11.28 -14.81 -13.43
C ARG A 149 -9.79 -14.93 -13.70
N ALA A 150 -8.96 -14.86 -12.66
CA ALA A 150 -7.52 -14.98 -12.78
C ALA A 150 -7.09 -16.32 -13.38
N GLU A 151 -7.66 -17.42 -12.92
CA GLU A 151 -7.41 -18.77 -13.43
C GLU A 151 -7.81 -18.89 -14.90
N ARG A 152 -9.00 -18.39 -15.29
CA ARG A 152 -9.43 -18.39 -16.70
C ARG A 152 -8.51 -17.55 -17.58
N THR A 153 -8.20 -16.32 -17.18
CA THR A 153 -7.30 -15.44 -17.94
C THR A 153 -5.91 -16.06 -18.07
N THR A 154 -5.41 -16.66 -17.00
CA THR A 154 -4.12 -17.36 -16.98
C THR A 154 -4.14 -18.57 -17.91
N ALA A 155 -5.19 -19.39 -17.88
CA ALA A 155 -5.32 -20.54 -18.77
C ALA A 155 -5.28 -20.13 -20.24
N VAL A 156 -6.00 -19.05 -20.61
CA VAL A 156 -5.96 -18.51 -21.98
C VAL A 156 -4.57 -18.01 -22.36
N LEU A 157 -3.88 -17.30 -21.47
CA LEU A 157 -2.54 -16.77 -21.72
C LEU A 157 -1.49 -17.88 -21.88
N LEU A 158 -1.60 -18.96 -21.09
CA LEU A 158 -0.65 -20.07 -21.09
C LEU A 158 -0.93 -21.12 -22.18
N GLN A 159 -2.18 -21.25 -22.65
CA GLN A 159 -2.56 -22.19 -23.72
C GLN A 159 -2.18 -21.73 -25.13
N ALA A 160 -1.58 -20.54 -25.30
CA ALA A 160 -1.06 -20.03 -26.56
C ALA A 160 0.49 -20.11 -26.61
N PRO A 161 1.10 -21.32 -26.65
CA PRO A 161 2.53 -21.53 -26.43
C PRO A 161 3.44 -20.86 -27.48
N ALA A 162 2.92 -20.56 -28.68
CA ALA A 162 3.68 -19.84 -29.71
C ALA A 162 3.84 -18.32 -29.41
N SER A 163 3.15 -17.80 -28.39
CA SER A 163 3.09 -16.35 -28.10
C SER A 163 3.40 -15.98 -26.64
N CYS A 164 3.50 -16.95 -25.73
CA CYS A 164 3.74 -16.67 -24.32
C CYS A 164 5.24 -16.52 -24.04
N SER A 165 5.69 -15.29 -23.80
CA SER A 165 7.08 -15.04 -23.41
C SER A 165 7.36 -15.54 -21.99
N ALA A 166 8.62 -15.84 -21.66
CA ALA A 166 9.04 -16.16 -20.30
C ALA A 166 8.72 -15.03 -19.30
N ILE A 167 8.66 -13.78 -19.79
CA ILE A 167 8.26 -12.61 -19.02
C ILE A 167 6.78 -12.69 -18.65
N ASP A 168 5.91 -13.04 -19.59
CA ASP A 168 4.48 -13.15 -19.33
C ASP A 168 4.15 -14.30 -18.40
N GLN A 169 4.89 -15.41 -18.48
CA GLN A 169 4.78 -16.51 -17.53
C GLN A 169 5.15 -16.06 -16.10
N ARG A 170 6.25 -15.31 -15.93
CA ARG A 170 6.63 -14.75 -14.62
C ARG A 170 5.57 -13.78 -14.10
N ARG A 171 5.03 -12.92 -14.95
CA ARG A 171 3.96 -11.97 -14.59
C ARG A 171 2.71 -12.70 -14.12
N VAL A 172 2.27 -13.70 -14.88
CA VAL A 172 1.12 -14.54 -14.54
C VAL A 172 1.29 -15.21 -13.17
N HIS A 173 2.47 -15.80 -12.92
CA HIS A 173 2.79 -16.39 -11.61
C HIS A 173 2.69 -15.34 -10.49
N ALA A 174 3.27 -14.16 -10.70
CA ALA A 174 3.20 -13.05 -9.75
C ALA A 174 1.75 -12.60 -9.47
N LEU A 175 0.85 -12.60 -10.47
CA LEU A 175 -0.56 -12.27 -10.27
C LEU A 175 -1.29 -13.31 -9.40
N LEU A 176 -1.07 -14.61 -9.65
CA LEU A 176 -1.67 -15.68 -8.87
C LEU A 176 -1.19 -15.67 -7.42
N GLU A 177 0.11 -15.45 -7.21
CA GLU A 177 0.70 -15.26 -5.88
C GLU A 177 0.09 -14.06 -5.16
N THR A 178 -0.08 -12.94 -5.86
CA THR A 178 -0.70 -11.72 -5.31
C THR A 178 -2.14 -11.95 -4.86
N ILE A 179 -2.92 -12.79 -5.55
CA ILE A 179 -4.29 -13.14 -5.14
C ILE A 179 -4.27 -13.88 -3.80
N THR A 180 -3.37 -14.86 -3.64
CA THR A 180 -3.23 -15.61 -2.38
C THR A 180 -2.83 -14.68 -1.22
N ILE A 181 -1.95 -13.71 -1.48
CA ILE A 181 -1.57 -12.67 -0.50
C ILE A 181 -2.78 -11.80 -0.14
N LEU A 182 -3.55 -11.35 -1.14
CA LEU A 182 -4.74 -10.52 -0.94
C LEU A 182 -5.79 -11.26 -0.10
N GLU A 183 -6.06 -12.53 -0.40
CA GLU A 183 -7.00 -13.35 0.37
C GLU A 183 -6.55 -13.51 1.82
N SER A 184 -5.26 -13.80 2.04
CA SER A 184 -4.71 -13.90 3.39
C SER A 184 -4.85 -12.59 4.16
N CYS A 185 -4.63 -11.45 3.49
CA CYS A 185 -4.82 -10.12 4.08
C CYS A 185 -6.30 -9.86 4.40
N ALA A 186 -7.22 -10.19 3.49
CA ALA A 186 -8.66 -10.00 3.68
C ALA A 186 -9.19 -10.86 4.84
N LEU A 187 -8.81 -12.14 4.89
CA LEU A 187 -9.16 -13.05 5.98
C LEU A 187 -8.68 -12.52 7.33
N ALA A 188 -7.43 -12.07 7.41
CA ALA A 188 -6.89 -11.49 8.64
C ALA A 188 -7.58 -10.17 9.03
N ALA A 189 -7.94 -9.34 8.05
CA ALA A 189 -8.55 -8.03 8.27
C ALA A 189 -10.03 -8.12 8.70
N LEU A 190 -10.76 -9.11 8.19
CA LEU A 190 -12.21 -9.24 8.34
C LEU A 190 -12.61 -10.34 9.32
N SER A 191 -11.64 -11.12 9.84
CA SER A 191 -11.89 -12.10 10.89
C SER A 191 -12.54 -11.41 12.09
N PRO A 192 -13.65 -11.96 12.65
CA PRO A 192 -14.20 -11.49 13.90
C PRO A 192 -13.18 -11.77 15.00
N ARG A 193 -12.24 -10.85 15.21
CA ARG A 193 -11.49 -10.83 16.47
C ARG A 193 -12.52 -10.62 17.55
N ALA A 194 -12.63 -11.59 18.45
CA ALA A 194 -13.47 -11.53 19.62
C ALA A 194 -13.35 -10.13 20.25
N SER A 195 -14.42 -9.35 20.09
CA SER A 195 -14.59 -8.09 20.81
C SER A 195 -14.42 -8.39 22.29
N ASP A 196 -13.64 -7.56 22.99
CA ASP A 196 -13.75 -7.37 24.44
C ASP A 196 -13.92 -8.64 25.30
N LYS A 197 -12.93 -9.53 25.28
CA LYS A 197 -12.60 -10.21 26.53
C LYS A 197 -11.35 -9.58 27.09
N GLY A 198 -11.57 -8.78 28.12
CA GLY A 198 -10.56 -8.37 29.08
C GLY A 198 -9.73 -9.59 29.47
N LYS A 199 -8.59 -9.72 28.81
CA LYS A 199 -7.45 -10.42 29.32
C LYS A 199 -6.29 -9.58 28.86
N MET A 200 -5.78 -8.81 29.81
CA MET A 200 -4.34 -8.68 30.03
C MET A 200 -3.76 -10.10 29.92
N MET A 201 -3.64 -10.59 28.69
CA MET A 201 -2.85 -11.75 28.38
C MET A 201 -1.46 -11.15 28.46
N SER A 202 -0.87 -11.24 29.64
CA SER A 202 0.57 -11.17 29.82
C SER A 202 1.14 -11.99 28.68
N ALA A 203 1.58 -11.30 27.62
CA ALA A 203 2.47 -11.89 26.67
C ALA A 203 3.70 -12.17 27.52
N THR A 204 3.81 -13.41 28.00
CA THR A 204 5.10 -14.00 28.26
C THR A 204 5.80 -14.00 26.90
N SER A 205 6.30 -12.83 26.52
CA SER A 205 7.32 -12.72 25.51
C SER A 205 8.45 -13.62 26.01
N PRO A 206 9.04 -14.48 25.17
CA PRO A 206 10.40 -14.91 25.47
C PRO A 206 11.18 -13.60 25.53
N ASN A 207 11.52 -13.18 26.75
CA ASN A 207 12.33 -12.00 26.98
C ASN A 207 13.75 -12.37 26.62
N THR A 208 14.04 -12.37 25.33
CA THR A 208 15.40 -12.51 24.81
C THR A 208 15.87 -11.14 24.38
N GLN A 209 16.23 -10.32 25.37
CA GLN A 209 17.03 -9.11 25.15
C GLN A 209 18.48 -9.51 25.37
N HIS A 210 19.19 -9.75 24.26
CA HIS A 210 20.64 -9.84 24.26
C HIS A 210 21.17 -8.45 23.92
N THR A 211 21.70 -7.73 24.91
CA THR A 211 22.66 -6.65 24.66
C THR A 211 24.02 -7.29 24.52
N VAL A 212 24.51 -7.35 23.28
CA VAL A 212 25.90 -7.71 23.01
C VAL A 212 26.66 -6.40 22.84
N ASP A 213 27.69 -6.18 23.64
CA ASP A 213 28.75 -5.22 23.33
C ASP A 213 29.53 -5.79 22.13
N PHE A 214 29.06 -5.48 20.93
CA PHE A 214 29.75 -5.78 19.68
C PHE A 214 30.64 -4.59 19.31
N GLU A 215 31.89 -4.61 19.76
CA GLU A 215 32.97 -3.95 19.02
C GLU A 215 33.15 -4.71 17.69
N GLY A 216 32.45 -4.29 16.63
CA GLY A 216 32.86 -4.64 15.27
C GLY A 216 31.78 -4.99 14.24
N SER A 217 30.49 -5.02 14.57
CA SER A 217 29.42 -5.22 13.57
C SER A 217 28.41 -4.09 13.60
N CYS A 218 27.93 -3.66 12.43
CA CYS A 218 27.05 -2.51 12.25
C CYS A 218 25.74 -2.70 13.04
N ALA A 219 25.68 -2.17 14.26
CA ALA A 219 24.62 -2.46 15.21
C ALA A 219 23.43 -1.51 15.00
N VAL A 220 22.23 -2.08 14.91
CA VAL A 220 20.97 -1.36 15.07
C VAL A 220 20.53 -1.52 16.51
N SER A 221 20.16 -0.42 17.17
CA SER A 221 19.63 -0.47 18.53
C SER A 221 18.39 -1.38 18.59
N PRO A 222 18.27 -2.29 19.58
CA PRO A 222 17.15 -3.23 19.67
C PRO A 222 15.76 -2.57 19.63
N TRP A 223 15.64 -1.35 20.16
CA TRP A 223 14.39 -0.59 20.12
C TRP A 223 14.02 -0.14 18.70
N VAL A 224 15.00 0.27 17.88
CA VAL A 224 14.79 0.65 16.47
C VAL A 224 14.39 -0.59 15.67
N ALA A 225 15.07 -1.71 15.88
CA ALA A 225 14.72 -2.97 15.22
C ALA A 225 13.26 -3.36 15.51
N ARG A 226 12.85 -3.35 16.79
CA ARG A 226 11.45 -3.61 17.20
C ARG A 226 10.47 -2.61 16.60
N TYR A 227 10.82 -1.33 16.60
CA TYR A 227 9.98 -0.29 15.99
C TYR A 227 9.79 -0.54 14.49
N MET A 228 10.87 -0.86 13.76
CA MET A 228 10.81 -1.13 12.33
C MET A 228 9.99 -2.36 12.03
N ILE A 229 10.22 -3.48 12.73
CA ILE A 229 9.42 -4.71 12.59
C ILE A 229 7.92 -4.42 12.77
N SER A 230 7.60 -3.55 13.73
CA SER A 230 6.23 -3.12 14.03
C SER A 230 5.63 -2.23 12.93
N VAL A 231 6.38 -1.27 12.39
CA VAL A 231 5.91 -0.28 11.40
C VAL A 231 5.88 -0.83 9.98
N THR A 232 6.81 -1.71 9.63
CA THR A 232 6.89 -2.36 8.30
C THR A 232 6.06 -3.65 8.22
N SER A 233 5.30 -3.99 9.27
CA SER A 233 4.48 -5.20 9.36
C SER A 233 5.27 -6.49 9.09
N MET A 234 6.52 -6.58 9.55
CA MET A 234 7.32 -7.80 9.43
C MET A 234 6.84 -8.90 10.38
N GLU A 235 6.28 -8.54 11.53
CA GLU A 235 5.54 -9.45 12.41
C GLU A 235 4.06 -9.54 12.01
N ALA A 236 3.38 -10.64 12.40
CA ALA A 236 1.96 -10.85 12.16
C ALA A 236 1.13 -9.65 12.67
N PRO A 237 0.58 -8.83 11.75
CA PRO A 237 0.04 -7.53 12.15
C PRO A 237 -1.26 -7.70 12.94
N GLN A 238 -1.30 -7.11 14.14
CA GLN A 238 -2.51 -7.11 14.98
C GLN A 238 -3.43 -5.91 14.72
N ILE A 239 -2.94 -4.89 14.02
CA ILE A 239 -3.69 -3.65 13.75
C ILE A 239 -4.24 -3.70 12.32
N LEU A 240 -5.52 -3.34 12.12
CA LEU A 240 -6.20 -3.40 10.82
C LEU A 240 -5.41 -2.67 9.72
N ARG A 241 -4.95 -1.45 10.00
CA ARG A 241 -4.05 -0.69 9.10
C ARG A 241 -2.86 -1.52 8.65
N ARG A 242 -2.17 -2.17 9.60
CA ARG A 242 -0.96 -2.95 9.33
C ARG A 242 -1.26 -4.21 8.53
N ILE A 243 -2.39 -4.86 8.79
CA ILE A 243 -2.86 -6.03 8.03
C ILE A 243 -3.07 -5.64 6.57
N ILE A 244 -3.88 -4.60 6.32
CA ILE A 244 -4.22 -4.17 4.96
C ILE A 244 -2.97 -3.65 4.22
N MET A 245 -2.13 -2.85 4.87
CA MET A 245 -0.92 -2.32 4.24
C MET A 245 0.18 -3.36 4.06
N SER A 246 0.16 -4.48 4.80
CA SER A 246 1.12 -5.58 4.61
C SER A 246 1.05 -6.20 3.21
N PHE A 247 -0.07 -6.04 2.50
CA PHE A 247 -0.20 -6.42 1.10
C PHE A 247 0.91 -5.83 0.23
N LEU A 248 1.22 -4.54 0.37
CA LEU A 248 2.25 -3.87 -0.44
C LEU A 248 3.66 -4.42 -0.17
N ASN A 249 3.88 -4.88 1.05
CA ASN A 249 5.16 -5.44 1.48
C ASN A 249 5.34 -6.88 1.01
N LYS A 250 4.24 -7.64 0.93
CA LYS A 250 4.23 -9.05 0.53
C LYS A 250 4.10 -9.25 -0.98
N ALA A 251 3.46 -8.32 -1.69
CA ALA A 251 3.19 -8.48 -3.12
C ALA A 251 4.49 -8.58 -3.94
N PRO A 252 4.57 -9.47 -4.95
CA PRO A 252 5.70 -9.56 -5.86
C PRO A 252 6.06 -8.23 -6.53
N THR A 253 7.35 -8.02 -6.82
CA THR A 253 7.83 -6.76 -7.43
C THR A 253 7.25 -6.59 -8.84
N GLU A 254 7.14 -7.70 -9.56
CA GLU A 254 6.55 -7.77 -10.89
C GLU A 254 5.12 -7.24 -10.90
N PHE A 255 4.30 -7.59 -9.90
CA PHE A 255 2.94 -7.08 -9.78
C PHE A 255 2.93 -5.57 -9.58
N LEU A 256 3.70 -5.05 -8.62
CA LEU A 256 3.70 -3.61 -8.35
C LEU A 256 4.29 -2.79 -9.50
N ASN A 257 5.26 -3.33 -10.24
CA ASN A 257 5.79 -2.68 -11.44
C ASN A 257 4.70 -2.52 -12.52
N ILE A 258 3.79 -3.50 -12.66
CA ILE A 258 2.65 -3.39 -13.59
C ILE A 258 1.62 -2.39 -13.06
N VAL A 259 1.30 -2.42 -11.75
CA VAL A 259 0.42 -1.41 -11.14
C VAL A 259 0.95 0.00 -11.41
N GLN A 260 2.24 0.20 -11.16
CA GLN A 260 2.89 1.49 -11.38
C GLN A 260 2.89 1.88 -12.86
N SER A 261 3.23 0.98 -13.78
CA SER A 261 3.24 1.31 -15.22
C SER A 261 1.85 1.72 -15.74
N VAL A 262 0.78 1.12 -15.21
CA VAL A 262 -0.60 1.46 -15.56
C VAL A 262 -1.01 2.79 -14.93
N LEU A 263 -0.70 3.02 -13.64
CA LEU A 263 -1.08 4.23 -12.93
C LEU A 263 -0.31 5.47 -13.39
N ASP A 264 0.96 5.31 -13.74
CA ASP A 264 1.86 6.37 -14.23
C ASP A 264 1.59 6.73 -15.71
N SER A 265 0.78 5.91 -16.39
CA SER A 265 0.48 6.14 -17.79
C SER A 265 -0.27 7.45 -18.05
N PRO A 266 0.06 8.17 -19.14
CA PRO A 266 -0.63 9.38 -19.53
C PRO A 266 -2.01 9.09 -20.16
N SER A 267 -2.82 8.20 -19.57
CA SER A 267 -4.16 7.89 -20.07
C SER A 267 -5.22 8.92 -19.64
N ALA A 268 -4.95 9.74 -18.61
CA ALA A 268 -5.94 10.67 -18.05
C ALA A 268 -5.63 12.17 -18.23
N LYS A 269 -4.55 12.55 -18.94
CA LYS A 269 -4.10 13.95 -19.03
C LYS A 269 -4.56 14.72 -20.29
N ALA A 270 -5.27 14.12 -21.24
CA ALA A 270 -5.44 14.74 -22.57
C ALA A 270 -6.88 14.84 -23.12
N ARG A 271 -7.92 14.90 -22.29
CA ARG A 271 -9.31 15.06 -22.80
C ARG A 271 -10.12 16.23 -22.21
N LYS A 272 -9.44 17.27 -21.74
CA LYS A 272 -10.09 18.56 -21.38
C LYS A 272 -9.28 19.80 -21.80
N GLU A 273 -8.43 19.67 -22.81
CA GLU A 273 -7.92 20.82 -23.56
C GLU A 273 -8.57 20.78 -24.94
N ASN A 274 -9.79 21.32 -25.02
CA ASN A 274 -10.35 21.78 -26.28
C ASN A 274 -9.62 23.08 -26.65
N THR A 275 -8.39 22.95 -27.13
CA THR A 275 -7.74 24.00 -27.91
C THR A 275 -7.68 23.48 -29.33
N THR A 276 -8.61 24.00 -30.14
CA THR A 276 -8.63 23.87 -31.59
C THR A 276 -7.32 24.39 -32.17
N LEU A 277 -6.42 23.48 -32.56
CA LEU A 277 -5.36 23.72 -33.55
C LEU A 277 -5.05 22.38 -34.24
N PRO A 278 -5.03 22.32 -35.59
CA PRO A 278 -4.82 21.07 -36.31
C PRO A 278 -3.32 20.77 -36.51
N MET A 279 -3.03 19.46 -36.51
CA MET A 279 -1.84 18.77 -37.02
C MET A 279 -0.51 18.86 -36.24
N SER A 280 -0.17 17.77 -35.56
CA SER A 280 0.92 16.90 -36.00
C SER A 280 0.64 15.44 -35.61
N SER A 281 0.86 14.52 -36.55
CA SER A 281 0.64 13.08 -36.40
C SER A 281 1.73 12.46 -35.51
N GLY A 282 1.64 12.71 -34.20
CA GLY A 282 2.28 11.87 -33.19
C GLY A 282 1.25 10.88 -32.68
N THR A 283 1.38 9.61 -33.05
CA THR A 283 0.57 8.50 -32.52
C THR A 283 0.65 8.55 -30.99
N LYS A 284 -0.31 9.21 -30.33
CA LYS A 284 -0.51 9.09 -28.89
C LYS A 284 -0.88 7.63 -28.66
N ALA A 285 0.11 6.83 -28.24
CA ALA A 285 -0.08 5.45 -27.90
C ALA A 285 -1.08 5.38 -26.73
N LEU A 286 -2.37 5.27 -27.08
CA LEU A 286 -3.40 4.83 -26.16
C LEU A 286 -2.92 3.47 -25.65
N LEU A 287 -2.62 3.36 -24.36
CA LEU A 287 -2.24 2.08 -23.78
C LEU A 287 -3.34 1.07 -24.10
N THR A 288 -3.03 0.11 -24.96
CA THR A 288 -3.86 -1.07 -25.15
C THR A 288 -3.71 -1.90 -23.87
N LEU A 289 -4.72 -1.81 -22.99
CA LEU A 289 -4.71 -2.53 -21.73
C LEU A 289 -4.79 -4.04 -22.02
N THR A 290 -3.64 -4.73 -21.95
CA THR A 290 -3.60 -6.19 -22.14
C THR A 290 -4.35 -6.91 -21.02
N SER A 291 -4.69 -8.19 -21.21
CA SER A 291 -5.36 -9.02 -20.20
C SER A 291 -4.58 -9.08 -18.87
N ILE A 292 -3.24 -9.05 -18.92
CA ILE A 292 -2.38 -8.98 -17.73
C ILE A 292 -2.60 -7.66 -16.98
N HIS A 293 -2.62 -6.53 -17.69
CA HIS A 293 -2.87 -5.23 -17.07
C HIS A 293 -4.28 -5.17 -16.48
N ALA A 294 -5.30 -5.66 -17.20
CA ALA A 294 -6.67 -5.72 -16.72
C ALA A 294 -6.79 -6.53 -15.42
N LEU A 295 -6.22 -7.73 -15.37
CA LEU A 295 -6.23 -8.58 -14.18
C LEU A 295 -5.43 -7.97 -13.03
N THR A 296 -4.29 -7.34 -13.31
CA THR A 296 -3.49 -6.61 -12.30
C THR A 296 -4.34 -5.53 -11.63
N MET A 297 -5.07 -4.75 -12.42
CA MET A 297 -5.90 -3.66 -11.90
C MET A 297 -7.16 -4.17 -11.21
N ASP A 298 -7.69 -5.33 -11.61
CA ASP A 298 -8.78 -6.00 -10.88
C ASP A 298 -8.32 -6.43 -9.48
N ILE A 299 -7.15 -7.07 -9.35
CA ILE A 299 -6.55 -7.44 -8.05
C ILE A 299 -6.30 -6.19 -7.20
N PHE A 300 -5.70 -5.16 -7.80
CA PHE A 300 -5.40 -3.91 -7.10
C PHE A 300 -6.67 -3.20 -6.62
N ALA A 301 -7.74 -3.18 -7.43
CA ALA A 301 -9.02 -2.61 -7.05
C ALA A 301 -9.66 -3.32 -5.85
N HIS A 302 -9.55 -4.66 -5.78
CA HIS A 302 -10.04 -5.42 -4.61
C HIS A 302 -9.29 -5.04 -3.33
N TRP A 303 -7.97 -4.86 -3.41
CA TRP A 303 -7.19 -4.36 -2.28
C TRP A 303 -7.58 -2.94 -1.87
N LEU A 304 -7.83 -2.04 -2.83
CA LEU A 304 -8.26 -0.67 -2.54
C LEU A 304 -9.59 -0.61 -1.77
N VAL A 305 -10.50 -1.57 -1.97
CA VAL A 305 -11.71 -1.68 -1.14
C VAL A 305 -11.36 -1.93 0.33
N LEU A 306 -10.34 -2.75 0.61
CA LEU A 306 -9.84 -2.93 1.98
C LEU A 306 -9.22 -1.63 2.50
N VAL A 307 -8.48 -0.89 1.67
CA VAL A 307 -7.91 0.43 2.05
C VAL A 307 -9.00 1.44 2.41
N MET A 308 -10.19 1.38 1.80
CA MET A 308 -11.34 2.22 2.17
C MET A 308 -11.87 1.96 3.60
N LEU A 309 -11.47 0.86 4.24
CA LEU A 309 -11.73 0.57 5.66
C LEU A 309 -10.79 1.35 6.59
N LEU A 310 -9.78 2.06 6.07
CA LEU A 310 -8.79 2.82 6.85
C LEU A 310 -9.07 4.32 6.84
N ASP A 311 -10.32 4.71 6.62
CA ASP A 311 -10.73 6.12 6.51
C ASP A 311 -10.65 6.90 7.84
N GLY A 312 -10.60 6.20 8.97
CA GLY A 312 -10.33 6.81 10.29
C GLY A 312 -8.88 7.28 10.44
N VAL A 313 -7.97 6.74 9.63
CA VAL A 313 -6.54 7.04 9.73
C VAL A 313 -6.20 8.30 8.94
N TRP A 314 -5.89 9.42 9.62
CA TRP A 314 -5.78 10.75 9.01
C TRP A 314 -4.82 10.84 7.80
N TRP A 315 -3.71 10.11 7.80
CA TRP A 315 -2.73 10.09 6.69
C TRP A 315 -3.06 9.11 5.55
N ILE A 316 -4.16 8.35 5.65
CA ILE A 316 -4.62 7.39 4.63
C ILE A 316 -6.02 7.76 4.13
N ARG A 317 -6.83 8.39 5.00
CA ARG A 317 -8.28 8.65 4.89
C ARG A 317 -8.90 8.43 3.51
N ASP A 318 -8.55 9.28 2.55
CA ASP A 318 -9.21 9.34 1.24
C ASP A 318 -8.49 8.54 0.14
N ILE A 319 -7.31 7.96 0.42
CA ILE A 319 -6.47 7.27 -0.57
C ILE A 319 -7.23 6.11 -1.22
N GLY A 320 -7.86 5.24 -0.42
CA GLY A 320 -8.55 4.05 -0.95
C GLY A 320 -9.66 4.40 -1.94
N GLN A 321 -10.54 5.33 -1.55
CA GLN A 321 -11.67 5.76 -2.39
C GLN A 321 -11.20 6.54 -3.62
N TRP A 322 -10.23 7.44 -3.45
CA TRP A 322 -9.68 8.23 -4.54
C TRP A 322 -9.01 7.37 -5.60
N GLU A 323 -8.09 6.48 -5.20
CA GLU A 323 -7.38 5.62 -6.15
C GLU A 323 -8.35 4.67 -6.83
N LEU A 324 -9.34 4.12 -6.10
CA LEU A 324 -10.33 3.23 -6.70
C LEU A 324 -11.17 3.95 -7.75
N SER A 325 -11.51 5.23 -7.53
CA SER A 325 -12.21 6.04 -8.52
C SER A 325 -11.43 6.19 -9.83
N ARG A 326 -10.09 6.33 -9.74
CA ARG A 326 -9.20 6.43 -10.90
C ARG A 326 -9.13 5.10 -11.64
N VAL A 327 -9.00 3.99 -10.92
CA VAL A 327 -8.98 2.64 -11.49
C VAL A 327 -10.30 2.35 -12.21
N ILE A 328 -11.45 2.63 -11.58
CA ILE A 328 -12.77 2.47 -12.21
C ILE A 328 -12.88 3.30 -13.49
N SER A 329 -12.51 4.59 -13.43
CA SER A 329 -12.58 5.48 -14.61
C SER A 329 -11.74 4.96 -15.77
N MET A 330 -10.54 4.47 -15.48
CA MET A 330 -9.65 3.89 -16.48
C MET A 330 -10.21 2.59 -17.06
N MET A 331 -10.69 1.67 -16.21
CA MET A 331 -11.24 0.39 -16.65
C MET A 331 -12.54 0.56 -17.46
N LYS A 332 -13.36 1.58 -17.16
CA LYS A 332 -14.51 1.97 -18.00
C LYS A 332 -14.09 2.49 -19.36
N THR A 333 -13.07 3.34 -19.40
CA THR A 333 -12.57 3.95 -20.64
C THR A 333 -12.08 2.89 -21.63
N HIS A 334 -11.53 1.79 -21.13
CA HIS A 334 -11.05 0.66 -21.94
C HIS A 334 -12.10 -0.46 -22.08
N ASN A 335 -13.35 -0.24 -21.64
CA ASN A 335 -14.45 -1.22 -21.65
C ASN A 335 -14.14 -2.56 -20.96
N VAL A 336 -13.23 -2.55 -19.98
CA VAL A 336 -12.72 -3.74 -19.29
C VAL A 336 -13.73 -4.24 -18.25
N ILE A 337 -14.44 -3.32 -17.59
CA ILE A 337 -15.46 -3.68 -16.58
C ILE A 337 -16.58 -4.52 -17.19
N SER A 338 -17.02 -4.16 -18.41
CA SER A 338 -18.04 -4.92 -19.15
C SER A 338 -17.57 -6.34 -19.51
N GLN A 339 -16.26 -6.54 -19.66
CA GLN A 339 -15.66 -7.86 -19.93
C GLN A 339 -15.43 -8.67 -18.64
N LEU A 340 -15.26 -8.01 -17.50
CA LEU A 340 -15.05 -8.63 -16.18
C LEU A 340 -16.36 -9.03 -15.47
N ALA A 341 -17.47 -8.38 -15.83
CA ALA A 341 -18.79 -8.71 -15.33
C ALA A 341 -19.23 -10.08 -15.89
N ASP A 342 -18.84 -11.16 -15.22
CA ASP A 342 -19.40 -12.48 -15.46
C ASP A 342 -20.92 -12.41 -15.27
N THR A 343 -21.67 -12.89 -16.27
CA THR A 343 -23.10 -13.24 -16.24
C THR A 343 -23.89 -12.62 -15.07
N ASN A 344 -24.36 -11.38 -15.27
CA ASN A 344 -25.30 -10.66 -14.41
C ASN A 344 -24.78 -10.07 -13.07
N GLU A 345 -23.50 -10.24 -12.71
CA GLU A 345 -22.96 -9.64 -11.47
C GLU A 345 -22.21 -8.34 -11.74
N ARG A 346 -22.56 -7.26 -11.01
CA ARG A 346 -21.78 -6.02 -11.03
C ARG A 346 -20.39 -6.27 -10.45
N TRP A 347 -19.38 -5.64 -11.04
CA TRP A 347 -18.01 -5.70 -10.54
C TRP A 347 -17.94 -5.20 -9.10
N TRP A 348 -17.44 -6.05 -8.19
CA TRP A 348 -17.53 -5.82 -6.75
C TRP A 348 -16.80 -4.54 -6.28
N PRO A 349 -15.57 -4.24 -6.72
CA PRO A 349 -14.89 -2.99 -6.37
C PRO A 349 -15.69 -1.73 -6.73
N GLU A 350 -16.31 -1.70 -7.92
CA GLU A 350 -17.18 -0.59 -8.29
C GLU A 350 -18.41 -0.50 -7.40
N SER A 351 -19.04 -1.62 -7.07
CA SER A 351 -20.20 -1.65 -6.19
C SER A 351 -19.87 -1.11 -4.80
N MET A 352 -18.73 -1.52 -4.22
CA MET A 352 -18.27 -1.03 -2.93
C MET A 352 -17.88 0.45 -2.96
N TYR A 353 -17.30 0.92 -4.06
CA TYR A 353 -17.04 2.35 -4.28
C TYR A 353 -18.34 3.17 -4.26
N LEU A 354 -19.38 2.72 -4.98
CA LEU A 354 -20.66 3.41 -5.04
C LEU A 354 -21.33 3.46 -3.66
N VAL A 355 -21.35 2.33 -2.94
CA VAL A 355 -21.90 2.28 -1.59
C VAL A 355 -21.13 3.20 -0.65
N LYS A 356 -19.80 3.16 -0.65
CA LYS A 356 -19.00 4.06 0.21
C LYS A 356 -19.33 5.52 -0.05
N ARG A 357 -19.45 5.92 -1.32
CA ARG A 357 -19.81 7.28 -1.70
C ARG A 357 -21.21 7.69 -1.20
N GLU A 358 -22.17 6.77 -1.20
CA GLU A 358 -23.51 7.02 -0.62
C GLU A 358 -23.48 7.14 0.91
N LEU A 359 -22.58 6.42 1.58
CA LEU A 359 -22.41 6.48 3.04
C LEU A 359 -21.66 7.73 3.53
N THR A 360 -20.92 8.40 2.65
CA THR A 360 -20.25 9.68 2.91
C THR A 360 -20.76 10.73 1.92
N PRO A 361 -22.02 11.19 2.06
CA PRO A 361 -22.49 12.30 1.25
C PRO A 361 -21.66 13.53 1.59
N ASP A 362 -21.09 14.16 0.55
CA ASP A 362 -20.13 15.26 0.61
C ASP A 362 -20.39 16.23 1.78
N SER A 363 -19.51 16.17 2.80
CA SER A 363 -19.43 17.17 3.88
C SER A 363 -18.58 18.36 3.48
#